data_AF-A0A3M1S9E4-F1
#
_entry.id   AF-A0A3M1S9E4-F1
#
_cell.length_a   1.000
_cell.length_b   1.000
_cell.length_c   1.000
_cell.angle_alpha   90.00
_cell.angle_beta   90.00
_cell.angle_gamma   90.00
#
_symmetry.space_group_name_H-M   'P 1'
#
loop_
_entity.id
_entity.type
_entity.pdbx_description
1 polymer ?
#
loop_
_entity_poly.entity_id
_entity_poly.type
_entity_poly.pdbx_seq_one_letter_code
_entity_poly.pdbx_strand_id
1 'polypeptide(L)' 'MNEALKERRERIRQELQTEEGRRRIIARLKELKGIPPHEPLPNGTPIITELIRLEDAQKARAEAAASA' A
#
# COMPACT_ATOMS: atom_id res chain seq x y z
N MET A 1 -3.50 -20.41 2.35
CA MET A 1 -2.69 -19.17 2.29
C MET A 1 -2.89 -18.57 0.90
N ASN A 2 -3.71 -17.52 0.77
CA ASN A 2 -4.21 -17.01 -0.52
C ASN A 2 -3.08 -16.74 -1.51
N GLU A 3 -3.09 -17.42 -2.66
CA GLU A 3 -2.14 -17.20 -3.77
C GLU A 3 -2.15 -15.74 -4.23
N ALA A 4 -3.33 -15.10 -4.23
CA ALA A 4 -3.49 -13.68 -4.51
C ALA A 4 -2.67 -12.76 -3.59
N LEU A 5 -2.53 -13.11 -2.30
CA LEU A 5 -1.72 -12.32 -1.36
C LEU A 5 -0.22 -12.48 -1.65
N LYS A 6 0.21 -13.69 -2.04
CA LYS A 6 1.62 -13.95 -2.41
C LYS A 6 1.98 -13.19 -3.68
N GLU A 7 1.13 -13.26 -4.71
CA GLU A 7 1.33 -12.56 -5.98
C GLU A 7 1.42 -11.04 -5.77
N ARG A 8 0.50 -10.48 -4.98
CA ARG A 8 0.48 -9.04 -4.68
C ARG A 8 1.72 -8.59 -3.92
N ARG A 9 2.19 -9.37 -2.94
CA ARG A 9 3.46 -9.10 -2.23
C ARG A 9 4.65 -9.11 -3.19
N GLU A 10 4.68 -10.06 -4.12
CA GLU A 10 5.75 -10.15 -5.09
C GLU A 10 5.72 -8.97 -6.08
N ARG A 11 4.53 -8.57 -6.56
CA ARG A 11 4.39 -7.38 -7.39
C ARG A 11 4.93 -6.12 -6.72
N ILE A 12 4.53 -5.86 -5.47
CA ILE A 12 5.01 -4.70 -4.71
C ILE A 12 6.54 -4.79 -4.51
N ARG A 13 7.07 -5.98 -4.24
CA ARG A 13 8.51 -6.19 -4.13
C ARG A 13 9.24 -5.85 -5.43
N GLN A 14 8.72 -6.29 -6.58
CA GLN A 14 9.29 -5.98 -7.89
C GLN A 14 9.26 -4.47 -8.18
N GLU A 15 8.15 -3.78 -7.87
CA GLU A 15 8.06 -2.32 -8.01
C GLU A 15 9.09 -1.58 -7.15
N LEU A 16 9.32 -2.06 -5.91
CA LEU A 16 10.33 -1.50 -5.00
C LEU A 16 11.78 -1.66 -5.49
N GLN A 17 12.05 -2.53 -6.48
CA GLN A 17 13.41 -2.67 -7.05
C GLN A 17 13.80 -1.49 -7.92
N THR A 18 12.83 -0.73 -8.43
CA THR A 18 13.09 0.46 -9.26
C THR A 18 12.87 1.73 -8.46
N GLU A 19 13.63 2.79 -8.76
CA GLU A 19 13.42 4.08 -8.10
C GLU A 19 12.02 4.66 -8.38
N GLU A 20 11.55 4.55 -9.61
CA GLU A 20 10.22 5.02 -10.00
C GLU A 20 9.11 4.25 -9.27
N GLY A 21 9.18 2.92 -9.26
CA GLY A 21 8.20 2.10 -8.54
C GLY A 21 8.25 2.37 -7.04
N ARG A 22 9.45 2.51 -6.46
CA ARG A 22 9.60 2.92 -5.06
C ARG A 22 8.94 4.26 -4.76
N ARG A 23 9.11 5.27 -5.61
CA ARG A 23 8.45 6.58 -5.45
C ARG A 23 6.93 6.45 -5.51
N ARG A 24 6.38 5.67 -6.45
CA ARG A 24 4.93 5.43 -6.57
C ARG A 24 4.37 4.72 -5.34
N ILE A 25 5.03 3.65 -4.89
CA ILE A 25 4.61 2.89 -3.70
C ILE A 25 4.65 3.76 -2.44
N ILE A 26 5.70 4.57 -2.26
CA ILE A 26 5.81 5.50 -1.13
C ILE A 26 4.72 6.57 -1.19
N ALA A 27 4.48 7.18 -2.35
CA ALA A 27 3.43 8.18 -2.51
C ALA A 27 2.05 7.61 -2.18
N ARG A 28 1.75 6.41 -2.69
CA ARG A 28 0.50 5.70 -2.39
C ARG A 28 0.37 5.38 -0.90
N LEU A 29 1.43 4.90 -0.25
CA LEU A 29 1.41 4.63 1.17
C LEU A 29 1.18 5.91 2.00
N LYS A 30 1.77 7.03 1.60
CA LYS A 30 1.56 8.34 2.24
C LYS A 30 0.11 8.79 2.10
N GLU A 31 -0.46 8.71 0.91
CA GLU A 31 -1.87 9.03 0.65
C GLU A 31 -2.81 8.20 1.52
N LEU A 32 -2.60 6.88 1.58
CA LEU A 32 -3.41 5.98 2.41
C LEU A 32 -3.29 6.27 3.91
N LYS A 33 -2.14 6.77 4.38
CA LYS A 33 -1.90 7.15 5.79
C LYS A 33 -2.27 8.61 6.10
N GLY A 34 -2.66 9.39 5.11
CA GLY A 34 -2.88 10.84 5.27
C GLY A 34 -1.60 11.62 5.57
N ILE A 35 -0.44 11.08 5.19
CA ILE A 35 0.87 11.73 5.37
C ILE A 35 1.11 12.65 4.16
N PRO A 36 1.52 13.90 4.36
CA PRO A 36 1.84 14.79 3.25
C PRO A 36 2.98 14.27 2.36
N PRO A 37 2.97 14.56 1.05
CA PRO A 37 3.94 13.99 0.10
C PRO A 37 5.40 14.39 0.39
N HIS A 38 5.61 15.55 1.03
CA HIS A 38 6.92 16.07 1.40
C HIS A 38 7.42 15.51 2.75
N GLU A 39 6.54 14.98 3.60
CA GLU A 39 6.94 14.41 4.89
C GLU A 39 7.51 13.00 4.73
N PRO A 40 8.55 12.63 5.48
CA PRO A 40 9.11 11.28 5.43
C PRO A 40 8.08 10.27 5.96
N LEU A 41 8.17 9.03 5.48
CA LEU A 41 7.47 7.94 6.15
C LEU A 41 8.06 7.73 7.55
N PRO A 42 7.25 7.35 8.56
CA PRO A 42 7.75 7.03 9.88
C PRO A 42 8.83 5.93 9.82
N ASN A 43 9.91 6.12 10.59
CA ASN A 43 11.01 5.16 10.65
C ASN A 43 10.50 3.76 10.96
N GLY A 44 10.98 2.76 10.21
CA GLY A 44 10.60 1.36 10.41
C GLY A 44 9.22 0.97 9.84
N THR A 45 8.54 1.82 9.06
CA THR A 45 7.26 1.45 8.44
C THR A 45 7.44 0.25 7.49
N PRO A 46 6.76 -0.89 7.72
CA PRO A 46 6.86 -2.06 6.85
C PRO A 46 6.06 -1.86 5.57
N ILE A 47 6.68 -1.25 4.56
CA ILE A 47 6.03 -0.75 3.32
C ILE A 47 5.04 -1.75 2.71
N ILE A 48 5.46 -3.00 2.47
CA ILE A 48 4.64 -4.00 1.76
C ILE A 48 3.40 -4.39 2.59
N THR A 49 3.62 -4.76 3.85
CA THR A 49 2.54 -5.23 4.74
C THR A 49 1.54 -4.11 5.02
N GLU A 50 2.04 -2.90 5.27
CA GLU A 50 1.22 -1.73 5.56
C GLU A 50 0.38 -1.32 4.35
N LEU A 51 0.99 -1.30 3.15
CA LEU A 51 0.28 -0.99 1.91
C LEU A 51 -0.88 -1.97 1.69
N ILE A 52 -0.63 -3.27 1.80
CA ILE A 52 -1.66 -4.29 1.62
C ILE A 52 -2.79 -4.10 2.64
N ARG A 53 -2.46 -3.92 3.91
CA ARG A 53 -3.44 -3.72 4.99
C ARG A 53 -4.34 -2.51 4.73
N LEU A 54 -3.76 -1.39 4.31
CA LEU A 54 -4.50 -0.15 4.06
C LEU A 54 -5.37 -0.24 2.81
N GLU A 55 -4.85 -0.82 1.73
CA GLU A 55 -5.63 -1.05 0.52
C GLU A 55 -6.81 -2.00 0.77
N ASP A 56 -6.62 -3.07 1.55
CA ASP A 56 -7.70 -4.00 1.91
C ASP A 56 -8.76 -3.30 2.77
N ALA A 57 -8.34 -2.46 3.72
CA ALA A 57 -9.26 -1.67 4.54
C ALA A 57 -10.06 -0.67 3.70
N GLN A 58 -9.44 0.00 2.72
CA GLN A 58 -10.15 0.87 1.80
C GLN A 58 -11.14 0.11 0.92
N LYS A 59 -10.73 -1.05 0.39
CA LYS A 59 -11.60 -1.89 -0.42
C LYS A 59 -12.83 -2.32 0.36
N ALA A 60 -12.65 -2.82 1.58
CA ALA A 60 -13.75 -3.20 2.46
C ALA A 60 -14.68 -2.02 2.78
N ARG A 61 -14.13 -0.82 2.98
CA ARG A 61 -14.92 0.40 3.21
C ARG A 61 -15.74 0.78 1.97
N ALA A 62 -15.17 0.66 0.76
CA ALA A 62 -15.87 0.94 -0.48
C ALA A 62 -16.99 -0.07 -0.74
N GLU A 63 -16.75 -1.37 -0.48
CA GLU A 63 -17.76 -2.42 -0.59
C GLU A 63 -18.92 -2.20 0.41
N ALA A 64 -18.60 -1.80 1.65
CA ALA A 64 -19.61 -1.47 2.66
C ALA A 64 -20.44 -0.24 2.27
N ALA A 65 -19.82 0.80 1.73
CA ALA A 65 -20.50 2.00 1.27
C ALA A 65 -21.37 1.76 0.01
N ALA A 66 -20.99 0.83 -0.86
CA ALA A 66 -21.77 0.46 -2.04
C ALA A 66 -22.97 -0.44 -1.72
N SER A 67 -22.99 -1.05 -0.53
CA SER A 67 -24.06 -1.95 -0.07
C SER A 67 -25.06 -1.29 0.89
N ALA A 68 -24.88 0.00 1.18
CA ALA A 68 -25.70 0.82 2.08
C ALA A 68 -26.52 1.83 1.30
#